data_AF-A0AAX2IZB8-F1
#
_entry.id   AF-A0AAX2IZB8-F1
#
_cell.length_a   1.000
_cell.length_b   1.000
_cell.length_c   1.000
_cell.angle_alpha   90.00
_cell.angle_beta   90.00
_cell.angle_gamma   90.00
#
_symmetry.space_group_name_H-M   'P 1'
#
loop_
_entity.id
_entity.type
_entity.pdbx_description
1 polymer ?
#
loop_
_entity_poly.entity_id
_entity_poly.type
_entity_poly.pdbx_seq_one_letter_code
_entity_poly.pdbx_strand_id
1 'polypeptide(L)'
;MYLREKLVVILSCIFISSIVLAMPPVEFLQSCKNSKPANDSITMTLLDGFGSTKDNEPGCRNHFDSEINGQLYGAVVCDDQPYLIIANKKISTATAKNYSMNPSVKPDIPILRFSEWWRINKGDKSYLCIQTSLSDTGSAANSWQYYLVEDAFDVNKKNYNISYYFFDMNAYKRF
;
A
#
# COMPACT_ATOMS: atom_id res chain seq x y z
N MET A 1 31.37 5.46 61.23
CA MET A 1 31.77 4.94 59.91
C MET A 1 30.97 3.67 59.64
N TYR A 2 29.81 3.78 58.98
CA TYR A 2 29.21 2.74 58.12
C TYR A 2 28.16 3.42 57.23
N LEU A 3 28.06 2.91 56.02
CA LEU A 3 27.72 3.60 54.78
C LEU A 3 26.32 4.22 54.71
N ARG A 4 26.28 5.38 54.05
CA ARG A 4 25.13 5.96 53.33
C ARG A 4 24.57 4.94 52.33
N GLU A 5 23.32 4.55 52.46
CA GLU A 5 22.57 3.94 51.36
C GLU A 5 21.80 5.03 50.60
N LYS A 6 22.33 5.33 49.42
CA LYS A 6 21.70 6.18 48.41
C LYS A 6 20.57 5.40 47.75
N LEU A 7 19.33 5.80 48.00
CA LEU A 7 18.19 5.37 47.18
C LEU A 7 17.81 6.52 46.24
N VAL A 8 18.61 6.68 45.18
CA VAL A 8 18.23 7.49 44.03
C VAL A 8 17.33 6.61 43.17
N VAL A 9 16.02 6.70 43.39
CA VAL A 9 15.02 6.12 42.49
C VAL A 9 15.01 6.98 41.23
N ILE A 10 15.82 6.59 40.24
CA ILE A 10 15.74 7.12 38.88
C ILE A 10 14.42 6.58 38.32
N LEU A 11 13.38 7.41 38.37
CA LEU A 11 12.12 7.19 37.68
C LEU A 11 12.42 7.33 36.17
N SER A 12 12.90 6.25 35.56
CA SER A 12 12.93 6.09 34.12
C SER A 12 11.48 6.02 33.63
N CYS A 13 10.87 7.20 33.43
CA CYS A 13 9.70 7.36 32.57
C CYS A 13 10.13 6.95 31.16
N ILE A 14 10.02 5.66 30.88
CA ILE A 14 10.05 5.10 29.54
C ILE A 14 8.92 5.80 28.79
N PHE A 15 9.29 6.79 27.97
CA PHE A 15 8.43 7.29 26.91
C PHE A 15 8.21 6.11 25.95
N ILE A 16 7.20 5.30 26.24
CA ILE A 16 6.61 4.41 25.25
C ILE A 16 5.92 5.36 24.29
N SER A 17 6.67 5.86 23.31
CA SER A 17 6.10 6.46 22.12
C SER A 17 5.35 5.32 21.43
N SER A 18 4.06 5.20 21.75
CA SER A 18 3.14 4.45 20.92
C SER A 18 3.29 5.03 19.52
N ILE A 19 3.92 4.28 18.62
CA ILE A 19 3.99 4.62 17.21
C ILE A 19 2.55 4.45 16.72
N VAL A 20 1.74 5.49 16.90
CA VAL A 20 0.42 5.57 16.31
C VAL A 20 0.68 5.70 14.82
N LEU A 21 0.68 4.56 14.15
CA LEU A 21 0.66 4.49 12.71
C LEU A 21 -0.72 5.02 12.29
N ALA A 22 -0.78 6.32 12.04
CA ALA A 22 -2.01 6.98 11.64
C ALA A 22 -2.55 6.28 10.39
N MET A 23 -3.83 5.90 10.43
CA MET A 23 -4.54 5.48 9.24
C MET A 23 -4.49 6.63 8.22
N PRO A 24 -4.35 6.32 6.91
CA PRO A 24 -4.52 7.32 5.87
C PRO A 24 -5.78 8.17 6.10
N PRO A 25 -5.73 9.49 5.86
CA PRO A 25 -6.92 10.33 6.02
C PRO A 25 -8.08 9.79 5.19
N VAL A 26 -9.28 9.78 5.78
CA VAL A 26 -10.48 9.11 5.22
C VAL A 26 -10.81 9.54 3.79
N GLU A 27 -10.48 10.77 3.44
CA GLU A 27 -10.72 11.35 2.12
C GLU A 27 -9.86 10.72 1.02
N PHE A 28 -8.60 10.35 1.29
CA PHE A 28 -7.77 9.60 0.35
C PHE A 28 -8.33 8.19 0.13
N LEU A 29 -8.82 7.56 1.20
CA LEU A 29 -9.46 6.25 1.13
C LEU A 29 -10.76 6.29 0.35
N GLN A 30 -11.62 7.27 0.62
CA GLN A 30 -12.87 7.47 -0.12
C GLN A 30 -12.60 7.77 -1.60
N SER A 31 -11.58 8.59 -1.87
CA SER A 31 -11.18 8.88 -3.24
C SER A 31 -10.68 7.66 -3.99
N CYS A 32 -9.82 6.88 -3.35
CA CYS A 32 -9.32 5.63 -3.90
C CYS A 32 -10.44 4.62 -4.11
N LYS A 33 -11.30 4.41 -3.11
CA LYS A 33 -12.39 3.42 -3.20
C LYS A 33 -13.40 3.74 -4.31
N ASN A 34 -13.68 5.02 -4.54
CA ASN A 34 -14.75 5.47 -5.43
C ASN A 34 -14.25 5.95 -6.80
N SER A 35 -12.94 5.87 -7.08
CA SER A 35 -12.29 6.41 -8.28
C SER A 35 -12.66 7.87 -8.60
N LYS A 36 -12.85 8.70 -7.57
CA LYS A 36 -13.22 10.12 -7.74
C LYS A 36 -12.78 10.98 -6.55
N PRO A 37 -12.52 12.28 -6.75
CA PRO A 37 -12.24 13.19 -5.64
C PRO A 37 -13.35 13.15 -4.57
N ALA A 38 -12.98 13.02 -3.29
CA ALA A 38 -13.94 12.98 -2.19
C ALA A 38 -14.48 14.38 -1.85
N ASN A 39 -13.75 15.42 -2.24
CA ASN A 39 -14.11 16.83 -2.12
C ASN A 39 -13.25 17.68 -3.08
N ASP A 40 -13.56 18.98 -3.17
CA ASP A 40 -12.93 19.91 -4.12
C ASP A 40 -11.45 20.22 -3.83
N SER A 41 -10.95 19.85 -2.64
CA SER A 41 -9.52 20.02 -2.30
C SER A 41 -8.64 18.87 -2.77
N ILE A 42 -9.24 17.81 -3.33
CA ILE A 42 -8.54 16.62 -3.82
C ILE A 42 -8.47 16.65 -5.34
N THR A 43 -7.28 16.41 -5.86
CA THR A 43 -7.07 16.16 -7.28
C THR A 43 -6.69 14.70 -7.48
N MET A 44 -7.35 14.04 -8.43
CA MET A 44 -7.02 12.68 -8.85
C MET A 44 -6.54 12.67 -10.30
N THR A 45 -5.47 11.92 -10.56
CA THR A 45 -4.92 11.72 -11.90
C THR A 45 -4.74 10.23 -12.11
N LEU A 46 -5.38 9.69 -13.15
CA LEU A 46 -5.16 8.32 -13.59
C LEU A 46 -3.73 8.21 -14.14
N LEU A 47 -3.04 7.15 -13.75
CA LEU A 47 -1.72 6.81 -14.22
C LEU A 47 -1.89 5.73 -15.28
N ASP A 48 -1.49 6.05 -16.50
CA ASP A 48 -1.60 5.17 -17.65
C ASP A 48 -0.24 4.55 -18.00
N GLY A 49 -0.22 3.70 -19.02
CA GLY A 49 1.02 3.16 -19.58
C GLY A 49 1.57 1.93 -18.87
N PHE A 50 0.77 1.27 -18.02
CA PHE A 50 1.14 0.00 -17.39
C PHE A 50 1.12 -1.14 -18.42
N GLY A 51 2.31 -1.53 -18.86
CA GLY A 51 2.55 -2.56 -19.87
C GLY A 51 3.20 -3.80 -19.28
N SER A 52 2.93 -4.98 -19.85
CA SER A 52 3.72 -6.17 -19.51
C SER A 52 5.15 -5.99 -20.00
N THR A 53 6.12 -6.24 -19.12
CA THR A 53 7.52 -6.23 -19.51
C THR A 53 7.97 -7.62 -19.97
N LYS A 54 8.89 -7.63 -20.92
CA LYS A 54 9.56 -8.86 -21.39
C LYS A 54 10.75 -9.22 -20.49
N ASP A 55 11.26 -8.27 -19.73
CA ASP A 55 12.44 -8.41 -18.90
C ASP A 55 12.04 -8.80 -17.48
N ASN A 56 11.71 -10.08 -17.31
CA ASN A 56 11.51 -10.66 -15.99
C ASN A 56 12.86 -11.09 -15.40
N GLU A 57 13.13 -10.67 -14.16
CA GLU A 57 14.18 -11.31 -13.35
C GLU A 57 13.89 -12.83 -13.25
N PRO A 58 14.92 -13.70 -13.19
CA PRO A 58 14.71 -15.12 -12.96
C PRO A 58 13.87 -15.38 -11.70
N GLY A 59 12.85 -16.25 -11.82
CA GLY A 59 11.92 -16.54 -10.72
C GLY A 59 10.76 -15.54 -10.59
N CYS A 60 10.70 -14.51 -11.45
CA CYS A 60 9.62 -13.55 -11.49
C CYS A 60 8.66 -13.77 -12.67
N ARG A 61 7.38 -13.46 -12.46
CA ARG A 61 6.27 -13.59 -13.41
C ARG A 61 5.28 -12.45 -13.23
N ASN A 62 4.41 -12.29 -14.23
CA ASN A 62 3.34 -11.28 -14.22
C ASN A 62 3.85 -9.85 -13.97
N HIS A 63 5.07 -9.53 -14.39
CA HIS A 63 5.63 -8.18 -14.26
C HIS A 63 4.94 -7.25 -15.25
N PHE A 64 4.41 -6.16 -14.73
CA PHE A 64 3.98 -5.02 -15.50
C PHE A 64 4.35 -3.72 -14.78
N ASP A 65 4.72 -2.72 -15.55
CA ASP A 65 5.15 -1.44 -15.02
C ASP A 65 4.87 -0.30 -16.01
N SER A 66 5.03 0.91 -15.50
CA SER A 66 5.08 2.14 -16.27
C SER A 66 6.14 3.08 -15.71
N GLU A 67 6.72 3.90 -16.57
CA GLU A 67 7.63 4.95 -16.17
C GLU A 67 6.87 6.25 -15.91
N ILE A 68 6.99 6.77 -14.69
CA ILE A 68 6.37 8.02 -14.25
C ILE A 68 7.48 8.93 -13.73
N ASN A 69 7.75 10.02 -14.44
CA ASN A 69 8.83 10.98 -14.14
C ASN A 69 10.20 10.29 -13.99
N GLY A 70 10.55 9.37 -14.89
CA GLY A 70 11.83 8.66 -14.88
C GLY A 70 11.97 7.60 -13.77
N GLN A 71 10.86 7.18 -13.16
CA GLN A 71 10.84 6.15 -12.13
C GLN A 71 9.81 5.08 -12.47
N LEU A 72 10.15 3.81 -12.24
CA LEU A 72 9.24 2.69 -12.48
C LEU A 72 8.22 2.54 -11.35
N TYR A 73 6.99 2.32 -11.75
CA TYR A 73 5.86 1.94 -10.89
C TYR A 73 5.16 0.73 -11.50
N GLY A 74 4.78 -0.25 -10.69
CA GLY A 74 4.20 -1.47 -11.22
C GLY A 74 4.08 -2.58 -10.20
N ALA A 75 3.87 -3.80 -10.68
CA ALA A 75 3.82 -4.97 -9.83
C ALA A 75 4.50 -6.17 -10.50
N VAL A 76 4.97 -7.08 -9.68
CA VAL A 76 5.62 -8.33 -10.12
C VAL A 76 5.40 -9.41 -9.06
N VAL A 77 5.32 -10.67 -9.48
CA VAL A 77 5.31 -11.82 -8.57
C VAL A 77 6.66 -12.51 -8.68
N CYS A 78 7.40 -12.64 -7.59
CA CYS A 78 8.68 -13.35 -7.54
C CYS A 78 8.64 -14.39 -6.43
N ASP A 79 9.08 -15.62 -6.69
CA ASP A 79 9.04 -16.73 -5.72
C ASP A 79 7.64 -16.90 -5.09
N ASP A 80 6.60 -16.77 -5.93
CA ASP A 80 5.18 -16.80 -5.56
C ASP A 80 4.73 -15.73 -4.56
N GLN A 81 5.56 -14.71 -4.32
CA GLN A 81 5.22 -13.55 -3.48
C GLN A 81 4.95 -12.32 -4.35
N PRO A 82 3.88 -11.54 -4.10
CA PRO A 82 3.61 -10.33 -4.84
C PRO A 82 4.38 -9.13 -4.30
N TYR A 83 4.90 -8.32 -5.23
CA TYR A 83 5.63 -7.11 -4.94
C TYR A 83 5.04 -5.93 -5.70
N LEU A 84 5.07 -4.78 -5.05
CA LEU A 84 4.91 -3.47 -5.64
C LEU A 84 6.27 -2.95 -6.09
N ILE A 85 6.29 -2.27 -7.23
CA ILE A 85 7.41 -1.46 -7.67
C ILE A 85 6.97 -0.01 -7.45
N ILE A 86 7.67 0.70 -6.56
CA ILE A 86 7.39 2.10 -6.24
C ILE A 86 8.69 2.88 -6.33
N ALA A 87 8.76 3.78 -7.31
CA ALA A 87 9.94 4.55 -7.65
C ALA A 87 11.21 3.68 -7.74
N ASN A 88 11.20 2.70 -8.65
CA ASN A 88 12.28 1.72 -8.89
C ASN A 88 12.57 0.74 -7.74
N LYS A 89 11.79 0.74 -6.65
CA LYS A 89 12.01 -0.15 -5.50
C LYS A 89 10.97 -1.25 -5.47
N LYS A 90 11.44 -2.49 -5.40
CA LYS A 90 10.61 -3.68 -5.18
C LYS A 90 10.28 -3.84 -3.70
N ILE A 91 9.00 -3.83 -3.36
CA ILE A 91 8.48 -3.83 -1.98
C ILE A 91 7.43 -4.92 -1.84
N SER A 92 7.61 -5.82 -0.89
CA SER A 92 6.66 -6.90 -0.67
C SER A 92 5.30 -6.34 -0.23
N THR A 93 4.24 -6.76 -0.92
CA THR A 93 2.85 -6.40 -0.57
C THR A 93 2.47 -6.88 0.83
N ALA A 94 3.05 -7.99 1.30
CA ALA A 94 2.84 -8.52 2.65
C ALA A 94 3.27 -7.56 3.78
N THR A 95 4.08 -6.53 3.46
CA THR A 95 4.46 -5.48 4.43
C THR A 95 3.38 -4.41 4.62
N ALA A 96 2.33 -4.41 3.79
CA ALA A 96 1.22 -3.49 3.91
C ALA A 96 0.43 -3.71 5.20
N LYS A 97 0.03 -2.61 5.85
CA LYS A 97 -0.83 -2.67 7.03
C LYS A 97 -2.25 -3.00 6.59
N ASN A 98 -2.76 -4.13 7.08
CA ASN A 98 -4.11 -4.59 6.74
C ASN A 98 -5.16 -3.85 7.58
N TYR A 99 -5.94 -2.98 6.94
CA TYR A 99 -7.07 -2.26 7.52
C TYR A 99 -8.41 -2.73 6.93
N SER A 100 -8.44 -3.94 6.38
CA SER A 100 -9.62 -4.52 5.73
C SER A 100 -10.75 -4.78 6.73
N MET A 101 -11.99 -4.70 6.24
CA MET A 101 -13.17 -5.14 6.99
C MET A 101 -13.14 -6.65 7.22
N ASN A 102 -12.52 -7.40 6.30
CA ASN A 102 -12.20 -8.80 6.48
C ASN A 102 -10.67 -9.00 6.59
N PRO A 103 -10.09 -9.10 7.80
CA PRO A 103 -8.65 -9.21 7.99
C PRO A 103 -8.07 -10.55 7.53
N SER A 104 -8.91 -11.55 7.24
CA SER A 104 -8.45 -12.83 6.69
C SER A 104 -7.95 -12.71 5.25
N VAL A 105 -8.43 -11.70 4.52
CA VAL A 105 -7.92 -11.36 3.19
C VAL A 105 -6.67 -10.54 3.41
N LYS A 106 -5.53 -11.11 3.02
CA LYS A 106 -4.21 -10.54 3.27
C LYS A 106 -3.70 -9.80 2.03
N PRO A 107 -2.76 -8.85 2.20
CA PRO A 107 -2.07 -8.22 1.09
C PRO A 107 -0.99 -9.13 0.49
N ASP A 108 -1.32 -10.40 0.24
CA ASP A 108 -0.47 -11.40 -0.39
C ASP A 108 -1.08 -11.92 -1.71
N ILE A 109 -2.16 -11.27 -2.15
CA ILE A 109 -2.83 -11.55 -3.42
C ILE A 109 -2.19 -10.68 -4.51
N PRO A 110 -1.76 -11.26 -5.64
CA PRO A 110 -1.15 -10.50 -6.74
C PRO A 110 -2.01 -9.35 -7.23
N ILE A 111 -1.34 -8.23 -7.54
CA ILE A 111 -1.95 -7.12 -8.26
C ILE A 111 -2.03 -7.52 -9.72
N LEU A 112 -3.22 -7.43 -10.29
CA LEU A 112 -3.49 -7.88 -11.65
C LEU A 112 -3.17 -6.77 -12.64
N ARG A 113 -2.78 -7.16 -13.86
CA ARG A 113 -2.41 -6.21 -14.93
C ARG A 113 -3.50 -5.17 -15.20
N PHE A 114 -4.77 -5.57 -15.11
CA PHE A 114 -5.93 -4.69 -15.36
C PHE A 114 -6.35 -3.90 -14.11
N SER A 115 -5.39 -3.54 -13.26
CA SER A 115 -5.58 -2.64 -12.12
C SER A 115 -5.63 -1.17 -12.53
N GLU A 116 -6.34 -0.34 -11.78
CA GLU A 116 -6.30 1.12 -11.90
C GLU A 116 -5.29 1.72 -10.92
N TRP A 117 -4.48 2.66 -11.40
CA TRP A 117 -3.47 3.34 -10.61
C TRP A 117 -3.75 4.84 -10.61
N TRP A 118 -3.92 5.44 -9.43
CA TRP A 118 -4.31 6.82 -9.29
C TRP A 118 -3.31 7.57 -8.42
N ARG A 119 -2.84 8.72 -8.89
CA ARG A 119 -2.22 9.72 -8.02
C ARG A 119 -3.31 10.58 -7.41
N ILE A 120 -3.34 10.66 -6.08
CA ILE A 120 -4.28 11.48 -5.32
C ILE A 120 -3.48 12.54 -4.56
N ASN A 121 -3.76 13.83 -4.81
CA ASN A 121 -3.09 14.94 -4.13
C ASN A 121 -4.08 15.76 -3.30
N LYS A 122 -3.63 16.25 -2.14
CA LYS A 122 -4.32 17.27 -1.34
C LYS A 122 -3.29 18.13 -0.61
N GLY A 123 -3.18 19.41 -0.99
CA GLY A 123 -2.09 20.28 -0.52
C GLY A 123 -0.73 19.64 -0.82
N ASP A 124 0.12 19.54 0.20
CA ASP A 124 1.46 18.94 0.06
C ASP A 124 1.48 17.41 0.19
N LYS A 125 0.31 16.77 0.43
CA LYS A 125 0.22 15.31 0.58
C LYS A 125 -0.13 14.65 -0.74
N SER A 126 0.56 13.57 -1.04
CA SER A 126 0.33 12.75 -2.24
C SER A 126 0.26 11.27 -1.87
N TYR A 127 -0.72 10.58 -2.44
CA TYR A 127 -0.90 9.14 -2.29
C TYR A 127 -0.97 8.48 -3.66
N LEU A 128 -0.35 7.30 -3.77
CA LEU A 128 -0.65 6.37 -4.86
C LEU A 128 -1.75 5.44 -4.38
N CYS A 129 -2.84 5.39 -5.13
CA CYS A 129 -3.94 4.45 -4.96
C CYS A 129 -3.86 3.39 -6.06
N ILE A 130 -3.99 2.13 -5.68
CA ILE A 130 -4.03 1.01 -6.61
C ILE A 130 -5.31 0.23 -6.34
N GLN A 131 -6.09 0.01 -7.38
CA GLN A 131 -7.35 -0.73 -7.31
C GLN A 131 -7.24 -1.94 -8.23
N THR A 132 -7.51 -3.12 -7.69
CA THR A 132 -7.45 -4.35 -8.48
C THR A 132 -8.42 -5.37 -7.92
N SER A 133 -8.90 -6.28 -8.75
CA SER A 133 -9.71 -7.40 -8.26
C SER A 133 -8.84 -8.45 -7.55
N LEU A 134 -9.47 -9.35 -6.80
CA LEU A 134 -8.77 -10.50 -6.21
C LEU A 134 -8.43 -11.58 -7.25
N SER A 135 -9.10 -11.58 -8.41
CA SER A 135 -8.89 -12.53 -9.51
C SER A 135 -9.33 -11.89 -10.84
N ASP A 136 -8.80 -12.37 -11.95
CA ASP A 136 -9.29 -12.04 -13.29
C ASP A 136 -10.55 -12.82 -13.68
N THR A 137 -10.93 -13.84 -12.89
CA THR A 137 -12.05 -14.75 -13.20
C THR A 137 -12.90 -15.11 -11.98
N GLY A 138 -14.12 -15.56 -12.24
CA GLY A 138 -15.03 -16.10 -11.22
C GLY A 138 -15.60 -15.04 -10.27
N SER A 139 -16.06 -15.49 -9.11
CA SER A 139 -16.65 -14.65 -8.04
C SER A 139 -15.69 -13.58 -7.51
N ALA A 140 -14.38 -13.84 -7.54
CA ALA A 140 -13.35 -12.89 -7.11
C ALA A 140 -13.13 -11.73 -8.08
N ALA A 141 -13.58 -11.84 -9.34
CA ALA A 141 -13.41 -10.78 -10.32
C ALA A 141 -14.14 -9.49 -9.93
N ASN A 142 -15.22 -9.61 -9.15
CA ASN A 142 -15.97 -8.45 -8.61
C ASN A 142 -15.56 -8.10 -7.17
N SER A 143 -14.56 -8.77 -6.61
CA SER A 143 -14.05 -8.51 -5.26
C SER A 143 -12.82 -7.63 -5.37
N TRP A 144 -12.93 -6.36 -4.98
CA TRP A 144 -11.86 -5.39 -5.13
C TRP A 144 -11.01 -5.26 -3.87
N GLN A 145 -9.70 -5.18 -4.09
CA GLN A 145 -8.69 -4.83 -3.10
C GLN A 145 -8.02 -3.51 -3.47
N TYR A 146 -7.57 -2.80 -2.44
CA TYR A 146 -7.07 -1.44 -2.57
C TYR A 146 -5.77 -1.29 -1.81
N TYR A 147 -4.77 -0.69 -2.44
CA TYR A 147 -3.54 -0.26 -1.79
C TYR A 147 -3.47 1.27 -1.80
N LEU A 148 -3.07 1.84 -0.66
CA LEU A 148 -2.72 3.25 -0.52
C LEU A 148 -1.28 3.37 -0.06
N VAL A 149 -0.47 4.07 -0.84
CA VAL A 149 0.95 4.28 -0.59
C VAL A 149 1.18 5.77 -0.35
N GLU A 150 1.56 6.12 0.88
CA GLU A 150 1.84 7.49 1.27
C GLU A 150 3.18 7.98 0.68
N ASP A 151 3.16 9.18 0.09
CA ASP A 151 4.30 9.86 -0.53
C ASP A 151 5.03 8.99 -1.57
N ALA A 152 4.28 8.18 -2.31
CA ALA A 152 4.83 7.24 -3.31
C ALA A 152 5.68 7.91 -4.40
N PHE A 153 5.51 9.22 -4.60
CA PHE A 153 6.20 10.01 -5.63
C PHE A 153 7.37 10.84 -5.08
N ASP A 154 7.67 10.75 -3.78
CA ASP A 154 8.91 11.29 -3.23
C ASP A 154 10.06 10.31 -3.48
N VAL A 155 10.85 10.59 -4.52
CA VAL A 155 11.97 9.73 -4.95
C VAL A 155 13.06 9.57 -3.87
N ASN A 156 13.14 10.50 -2.91
CA ASN A 156 14.11 10.44 -1.83
C ASN A 156 13.64 9.53 -0.69
N LYS A 157 12.35 9.16 -0.67
CA LYS A 157 11.75 8.34 0.38
C LYS A 157 12.31 6.93 0.35
N LYS A 158 12.86 6.48 1.48
CA LYS A 158 13.48 5.14 1.60
C LYS A 158 12.48 4.03 1.92
N ASN A 159 11.46 4.36 2.72
CA ASN A 159 10.44 3.42 3.17
C ASN A 159 9.06 4.03 2.92
N TYR A 160 8.14 3.25 2.37
CA TYR A 160 6.79 3.68 2.11
C TYR A 160 5.81 3.08 3.12
N ASN A 161 4.87 3.91 3.60
CA ASN A 161 3.75 3.42 4.38
C ASN A 161 2.69 2.90 3.40
N ILE A 162 2.54 1.58 3.36
CA ILE A 162 1.56 0.92 2.51
C ILE A 162 0.40 0.47 3.39
N SER A 163 -0.81 0.86 3.00
CA SER A 163 -2.06 0.46 3.62
C SER A 163 -2.85 -0.41 2.66
N TYR A 164 -3.42 -1.50 3.17
CA TYR A 164 -4.23 -2.43 2.41
C TYR A 164 -5.67 -2.44 2.90
N TYR A 165 -6.61 -2.47 1.96
CA TYR A 165 -8.03 -2.53 2.27
C TYR A 165 -8.77 -3.52 1.37
N PHE A 166 -9.65 -4.27 2.02
CA PHE A 166 -10.67 -5.10 1.41
C PHE A 166 -11.99 -4.86 2.15
N PHE A 167 -13.04 -4.49 1.42
CA PHE A 167 -14.29 -3.98 2.02
C PHE A 167 -15.43 -5.00 2.06
N ASP A 168 -15.30 -6.17 1.44
CA ASP A 168 -16.34 -7.21 1.51
C ASP A 168 -16.13 -8.11 2.73
N MET A 169 -16.93 -7.90 3.77
CA MET A 169 -16.87 -8.72 4.98
C MET A 169 -17.26 -10.19 4.75
N ASN A 170 -18.05 -10.48 3.70
CA ASN A 170 -18.66 -11.79 3.47
C ASN A 170 -17.96 -12.64 2.41
N ALA A 171 -16.84 -12.17 1.86
CA ALA A 171 -16.14 -12.84 0.76
C ALA A 171 -15.66 -14.27 1.07
N TYR A 172 -15.54 -14.65 2.36
CA TYR A 172 -15.16 -16.00 2.80
C TYR A 172 -16.12 -17.12 2.35
N LYS A 173 -17.28 -16.78 1.76
CA LYS A 173 -18.24 -17.76 1.22
C LYS A 173 -18.04 -18.09 -0.27
N ARG A 174 -16.98 -17.61 -0.93
CA ARG A 174 -16.87 -17.64 -2.40
C ARG A 174 -15.57 -18.16 -2.99
N PHE A 175 -14.63 -18.64 -2.17
CA PHE A 175 -13.34 -19.22 -2.60
C PHE A 175 -13.12 -20.57 -1.95
#